data_AF-A0A6A8AN89-F1
#
_entry.id   AF-A0A6A8AN89-F1
#
_cell.length_a   1.000
_cell.length_b   1.000
_cell.length_c   1.000
_cell.angle_alpha   90.00
_cell.angle_beta   90.00
_cell.angle_gamma   90.00
#
_symmetry.space_group_name_H-M   'P 1'
#
loop_
_entity.id
_entity.type
_entity.pdbx_description
1 polymer ?
#
loop_
_entity_poly.entity_id
_entity_poly.type
_entity_poly.pdbx_seq_one_letter_code
_entity_poly.pdbx_strand_id
1 'polypeptide(L)' 'MFDKGRGFGLSICKRLVKCQGGSISVESTEGKETTFTINLPR' A
#
# COMPACT_ATOMS: atom_id res chain seq x y z
N MET A 1 13.49 16.68 14.81
CA MET A 1 13.41 16.32 13.39
C MET A 1 12.41 15.19 13.29
N PHE A 2 11.22 15.44 12.74
CA PHE A 2 10.20 14.40 12.61
C PHE A 2 10.69 13.37 11.59
N ASP A 3 11.00 12.16 12.06
CA ASP A 3 11.32 11.03 11.19
C ASP A 3 10.11 10.80 10.29
N LYS A 4 10.17 11.32 9.05
CA LYS A 4 9.28 10.88 7.97
C LYS A 4 9.58 9.39 7.86
N GLY A 5 8.74 8.59 8.51
CA GLY A 5 8.99 7.16 8.74
C GLY A 5 9.63 6.54 7.51
N ARG A 6 10.65 5.70 7.73
CA ARG A 6 11.65 5.16 6.76
C ARG A 6 11.16 4.57 5.41
N GLY A 7 9.88 4.72 5.04
CA GLY A 7 9.31 4.26 3.78
C GLY A 7 8.84 2.80 3.83
N PHE A 8 8.89 2.16 5.00
CA PHE A 8 8.64 0.73 5.11
C PHE A 8 7.16 0.34 5.07
N GLY A 9 6.22 1.23 5.41
CA GLY A 9 4.80 0.90 5.53
C GLY A 9 4.23 0.17 4.30
N LEU A 10 4.34 0.77 3.11
CA LEU A 10 3.79 0.18 1.89
C LEU A 10 4.54 -1.10 1.46
N SER A 11 5.85 -1.16 1.68
CA SER A 11 6.63 -2.37 1.38
C SER A 11 6.21 -3.56 2.25
N ILE A 12 5.90 -3.32 3.52
CA ILE A 12 5.39 -4.34 4.45
C ILE A 12 3.99 -4.79 4.02
N CYS A 13 3.08 -3.85 3.76
CA CYS A 13 1.73 -4.16 3.29
C CYS A 13 1.75 -4.99 1.99
N LYS A 14 2.56 -4.59 1.01
CA LYS A 14 2.70 -5.31 -0.26
C LYS A 14 3.19 -6.75 -0.05
N ARG A 15 4.13 -6.96 0.87
CA ARG A 15 4.63 -8.31 1.19
C ARG A 15 3.56 -9.15 1.86
N LEU A 16 2.86 -8.61 2.86
CA LEU A 16 1.79 -9.32 3.58
C LEU A 16 0.65 -9.73 2.65
N VAL A 17 0.15 -8.80 1.85
CA VAL A 17 -0.93 -9.05 0.88
C VAL A 17 -0.52 -10.12 -0.13
N LYS A 18 0.72 -10.06 -0.65
CA LYS A 18 1.24 -11.10 -1.55
C LYS A 18 1.36 -12.48 -0.88
N CYS A 19 1.81 -12.53 0.38
CA CYS A 19 1.87 -13.77 1.15
C CYS A 19 0.49 -14.39 1.39
N GLN A 20 -0.56 -13.56 1.48
CA GLN A 20 -1.95 -14.00 1.58
C GLN A 20 -2.57 -14.38 0.21
N GLY A 21 -1.80 -14.36 -0.88
CA GLY A 21 -2.32 -14.62 -2.23
C GLY A 21 -3.18 -13.47 -2.80
N GLY A 22 -3.17 -12.31 -2.14
CA GLY A 22 -3.91 -11.12 -2.55
C GLY A 22 -3.11 -10.19 -3.46
N SER A 23 -3.70 -9.03 -3.75
CA SER A 23 -3.10 -7.96 -4.53
C SER A 23 -3.35 -6.58 -3.92
N ILE A 24 -2.44 -5.64 -4.19
CA ILE A 24 -2.58 -4.23 -3.82
C ILE A 24 -2.44 -3.37 -5.08
N SER A 25 -3.39 -2.46 -5.31
CA SER A 25 -3.35 -1.47 -6.38
C SER A 25 -3.42 -0.05 -5.81
N VAL A 26 -2.96 0.92 -6.60
CA VAL A 26 -2.99 2.35 -6.25
C VAL A 26 -3.50 3.15 -7.43
N GLU A 27 -4.40 4.08 -7.13
CA GLU A 27 -4.90 5.07 -8.07
C GLU A 27 -4.64 6.44 -7.45
N SER A 28 -3.94 7.31 -8.17
CA SER A 28 -3.55 8.62 -7.65
C SER A 28 -3.60 9.65 -8.77
N THR A 29 -4.17 10.81 -8.47
CA THR A 29 -4.06 11.99 -9.33
C THR A 29 -3.36 13.09 -8.55
N GLU A 30 -2.29 13.66 -9.12
CA GLU A 30 -1.55 14.77 -8.48
C GLU A 30 -2.49 15.96 -8.20
N GLY A 31 -2.38 16.54 -7.01
CA GLY A 31 -3.27 17.60 -6.55
C GLY A 31 -4.70 17.15 -6.20
N LYS A 32 -4.98 15.84 -6.22
CA LYS A 32 -6.25 15.24 -5.74
C LYS A 32 -5.97 14.16 -4.69
N GLU A 33 -6.86 13.17 -4.61
CA GLU A 33 -6.77 12.03 -3.71
C GLU A 33 -5.93 10.88 -4.27
N THR A 34 -5.49 10.03 -3.33
CA THR A 34 -4.81 8.78 -3.60
C THR A 34 -5.59 7.67 -2.91
N THR A 35 -5.95 6.63 -3.66
CA THR A 35 -6.67 5.45 -3.17
C THR A 35 -5.79 4.23 -3.30
N PHE A 36 -5.66 3.48 -2.20
CA PHE A 36 -5.01 2.17 -2.18
C PHE A 36 -6.08 1.09 -1.98
N THR A 37 -6.11 0.10 -2.87
CA THR A 37 -7.10 -0.99 -2.83
C THR A 37 -6.39 -2.31 -2.56
N ILE A 38 -6.87 -3.06 -1.57
CA ILE A 38 -6.35 -4.38 -1.21
C ILE A 38 -7.42 -5.42 -1.54
N ASN A 39 -7.06 -6.42 -2.35
CA ASN A 39 -7.90 -7.57 -2.63
C ASN A 39 -7.29 -8.81 -2.00
N LEU A 40 -8.05 -9.53 -1.17
CA LEU A 40 -7.62 -10.78 -0.56
C LEU A 40 -8.48 -11.95 -1.09
N PRO A 41 -7.91 -13.17 -1.20
CA PRO A 41 -8.69 -14.36 -1.50
C PRO A 41 -9.71 -14.65 -0.37
N ARG A 42 -10.77 -15.42 -0.69
CA ARG A 42 -11.76 -15.88 0.30
C ARG A 42 -11.20 -16.96 1.23
#